data_AF-A0A453CU63-F1
#
_entry.id   AF-A0A453CU63-F1
#
_cell.length_a   1.000
_cell.length_b   1.000
_cell.length_c   1.000
_cell.angle_alpha   90.00
_cell.angle_beta   90.00
_cell.angle_gamma   90.00
#
_symmetry.space_group_name_H-M   'P 1'
#
loop_
_entity.id
_entity.type
_entity.pdbx_description
1 polymer ?
#
loop_
_entity_poly.entity_id
_entity_poly.type
_entity_poly.pdbx_seq_one_letter_code
_entity_poly.pdbx_strand_id
1 'polypeptide(L)'
;GPAVGLTHDDVAAAFGAFGEVQGVSAADDSGARVIVRFREPAAAGAAMAALHGRPCGRLSGRVLHIRYSVPAPPKAPVAVSAPPVALSSSELGIPGIHLVQEFVSAAEEQELLAAVDSRPWKRLAKRRVQHYGYEFLYETRNVDSKQFLGELPSFVSKILEKIVTFPGVKNCTGKLVDQLTFTGKRISLWCRFVSTHRHTLSIRRNDFQSFLGWTLHYGVQAIPQRQLACSKCGQWN
;
A
#
# COMPACT_ATOMS: atom_id res chain seq x y z
N GLY A 1 11.04 2.55 17.27
CA GLY A 1 10.61 3.35 18.43
C GLY A 1 9.55 2.62 19.23
N PRO A 2 8.92 3.30 20.19
CA PRO A 2 8.04 2.67 21.18
C PRO A 2 6.88 1.86 20.58
N ALA A 3 6.28 2.33 19.48
CA ALA A 3 5.16 1.64 18.83
C ALA A 3 5.54 0.29 18.19
N VAL A 4 6.83 -0.01 18.04
CA VAL A 4 7.35 -1.30 17.56
C VAL A 4 8.04 -2.10 18.65
N GLY A 5 7.83 -1.74 19.92
CA GLY A 5 8.37 -2.44 21.09
C GLY A 5 9.84 -2.15 21.39
N LEU A 6 10.36 -0.98 20.99
CA LEU A 6 11.71 -0.53 21.33
C LEU A 6 11.64 0.78 22.11
N THR A 7 12.19 0.81 23.31
CA THR A 7 12.28 2.05 24.10
C THR A 7 13.35 2.99 23.53
N HIS A 8 13.31 4.26 23.93
CA HIS A 8 14.38 5.20 23.55
C HIS A 8 15.73 4.77 24.15
N ASP A 9 15.72 4.15 25.33
CA ASP A 9 16.93 3.67 26.00
C ASP A 9 17.54 2.47 25.27
N ASP A 10 16.73 1.54 24.77
CA ASP A 10 17.20 0.42 23.92
C ASP A 10 17.91 0.95 22.67
N VAL A 11 17.34 1.99 22.05
CA VAL A 11 17.92 2.63 20.87
C VAL A 11 19.20 3.38 21.25
N ALA A 12 19.20 4.15 22.34
CA ALA A 12 20.39 4.86 22.80
C ALA A 12 21.55 3.88 23.09
N ALA A 13 21.25 2.78 23.80
CA ALA A 13 22.23 1.73 24.07
C ALA A 13 22.77 1.12 22.79
N ALA A 14 21.88 0.75 21.84
CA ALA A 14 22.26 0.16 20.55
C ALA A 14 23.19 1.07 19.73
N PHE A 15 22.90 2.37 19.68
CA PHE A 15 23.68 3.36 18.95
C PHE A 15 24.92 3.85 19.69
N GLY A 16 24.97 3.72 21.02
CA GLY A 16 26.12 4.08 21.86
C GLY A 16 27.41 3.30 21.55
N ALA A 17 27.32 2.16 20.86
CA ALA A 17 28.50 1.42 20.41
C ALA A 17 29.31 2.14 19.32
N PHE A 18 28.75 3.18 18.69
CA PHE A 18 29.40 3.93 17.62
C PHE A 18 29.91 5.31 18.07
N GLY A 19 29.53 5.76 19.27
CA GLY A 19 29.93 7.03 19.85
C GLY A 19 28.90 7.59 20.83
N GLU A 20 29.21 8.75 21.42
CA GLU A 20 28.34 9.40 22.40
C GLU A 20 27.00 9.84 21.79
N VAL A 21 25.90 9.30 22.31
CA VAL A 21 24.53 9.66 21.91
C VAL A 21 24.04 10.79 22.81
N GLN A 22 23.83 11.98 22.23
CA GLN A 22 23.28 13.15 22.94
C GLN A 22 21.79 13.01 23.24
N GLY A 23 21.07 12.19 22.47
CA GLY A 23 19.66 11.92 22.74
C GLY A 23 18.96 11.12 21.65
N VAL A 24 17.81 10.58 22.03
CA VAL A 24 16.87 9.89 21.14
C VAL A 24 15.50 10.50 21.29
N SER A 25 14.89 10.94 20.19
CA SER A 25 13.56 11.55 20.18
C SER A 25 12.64 10.93 19.13
N ALA A 26 11.33 11.13 19.26
CA ALA A 26 10.39 10.70 18.23
C ALA A 26 10.61 11.51 16.94
N ALA A 27 10.59 10.83 15.79
CA ALA A 27 10.70 11.50 14.50
C ALA A 27 9.36 12.09 14.02
N ASP A 28 8.25 11.50 14.48
CA ASP A 28 6.87 11.84 14.17
C ASP A 28 5.92 11.13 15.15
N ASP A 29 4.63 11.42 15.07
CA ASP A 29 3.58 10.82 15.92
C ASP A 29 3.27 9.35 15.57
N SER A 30 4.10 8.68 14.77
CA SER A 30 3.91 7.24 14.52
C SER A 30 4.39 6.36 15.66
N GLY A 31 5.33 6.86 16.47
CA GLY A 31 6.07 6.06 17.45
C GLY A 31 6.92 4.94 16.82
N ALA A 32 6.89 4.76 15.49
CA ALA A 32 7.67 3.75 14.79
C ALA A 32 9.08 4.26 14.48
N ARG A 33 9.20 5.57 14.20
CA ARG A 33 10.45 6.23 13.78
C ARG A 33 11.01 7.09 14.92
N VAL A 34 12.33 7.12 15.03
CA VAL A 34 13.08 7.89 16.02
C VAL A 34 14.24 8.62 15.35
N ILE A 35 14.66 9.72 15.95
CA ILE A 35 15.86 10.47 15.60
C ILE A 35 16.90 10.20 16.69
N VAL A 36 18.10 9.78 16.27
CA VAL A 36 19.26 9.61 17.16
C VAL A 36 20.23 10.73 16.87
N ARG A 37 20.63 11.48 17.91
CA ARG A 37 21.59 12.56 17.81
C ARG A 37 22.91 12.12 18.42
N PHE A 38 23.97 12.10 17.62
CA PHE A 38 25.34 11.90 18.10
C PHE A 38 26.00 13.22 18.45
N ARG A 39 26.97 13.18 19.36
CA ARG A 39 27.86 14.32 19.61
C ARG A 39 28.77 14.58 18.41
N GLU A 40 29.26 13.52 17.79
CA GLU A 40 30.21 13.59 16.67
C GLU A 40 29.58 13.08 15.36
N PRO A 41 29.74 13.81 14.24
CA PRO A 41 29.27 13.36 12.94
C PRO A 41 29.89 12.03 12.48
N ALA A 42 31.15 11.76 12.86
CA ALA A 42 31.84 10.52 12.53
C ALA A 42 31.13 9.28 13.11
N ALA A 43 30.65 9.38 14.35
CA ALA A 43 29.87 8.33 15.00
C ALA A 43 28.54 8.04 14.27
N ALA A 44 27.87 9.08 13.78
CA ALA A 44 26.66 8.93 12.97
C ALA A 44 26.95 8.22 11.64
N GLY A 45 28.07 8.55 11.00
CA GLY A 45 28.54 7.88 9.78
C GLY A 45 28.86 6.40 10.00
N ALA A 46 29.57 6.09 11.10
CA ALA A 46 29.89 4.71 11.48
C ALA A 46 28.63 3.88 11.77
N ALA A 47 27.69 4.44 12.54
CA ALA A 47 26.40 3.80 12.84
C ALA A 47 25.60 3.54 11.56
N MET A 48 25.54 4.51 10.64
CA MET A 48 24.85 4.35 9.37
C MET A 48 25.49 3.24 8.51
N ALA A 49 26.82 3.21 8.39
CA ALA A 49 27.52 2.18 7.63
C ALA A 49 27.32 0.77 8.20
N ALA A 50 27.27 0.65 9.53
CA ALA A 50 27.15 -0.63 10.22
C ALA A 50 25.70 -1.16 10.27
N LEU A 51 24.71 -0.29 10.47
CA LEU A 51 23.34 -0.70 10.78
C LEU A 51 22.34 -0.51 9.63
N HIS A 52 22.64 0.36 8.65
CA HIS A 52 21.68 0.62 7.59
C HIS A 52 21.47 -0.60 6.69
N GLY A 53 20.22 -1.03 6.56
CA GLY A 53 19.84 -2.14 5.68
C GLY A 53 20.32 -3.51 6.16
N ARG A 54 20.86 -3.60 7.38
CA ARG A 54 21.38 -4.83 7.98
C ARG A 54 20.60 -5.20 9.24
N PRO A 55 20.43 -6.51 9.55
CA PRO A 55 19.84 -6.95 10.81
C PRO A 55 20.67 -6.47 12.00
N CYS A 56 20.01 -5.87 13.00
CA CYS A 56 20.66 -5.43 14.23
C CYS A 56 20.33 -6.40 15.37
N GLY A 57 21.31 -7.21 15.80
CA GLY A 57 21.12 -8.16 16.91
C GLY A 57 20.69 -7.49 18.22
N ARG A 58 21.21 -6.30 18.50
CA ARG A 58 20.88 -5.50 19.70
C ARG A 58 19.44 -4.96 19.70
N LEU A 59 18.74 -5.02 18.55
CA LEU A 59 17.35 -4.57 18.39
C LEU A 59 16.49 -5.72 17.84
N SER A 60 16.63 -6.92 18.41
CA SER A 60 15.85 -8.12 18.09
C SER A 60 15.95 -8.56 16.62
N GLY A 61 17.11 -8.39 15.99
CA GLY A 61 17.35 -8.78 14.60
C GLY A 61 16.66 -7.90 13.56
N ARG A 62 16.09 -6.76 13.95
CA ARG A 62 15.36 -5.87 13.04
C ARG A 62 16.32 -5.19 12.06
N VAL A 63 15.87 -5.03 10.82
CA VAL A 63 16.59 -4.27 9.79
C VAL A 63 16.24 -2.78 9.93
N LEU A 64 17.25 -1.94 10.13
CA LEU A 64 17.06 -0.50 10.30
C LEU A 64 17.24 0.25 8.98
N HIS A 65 16.31 1.14 8.67
CA HIS A 65 16.48 2.11 7.59
C HIS A 65 16.85 3.48 8.17
N ILE A 66 18.12 3.85 8.03
CA ILE A 66 18.72 5.03 8.63
C ILE A 66 18.94 6.05 7.50
N ARG A 67 18.65 7.32 7.78
CA ARG A 67 18.97 8.46 6.92
C ARG A 67 19.39 9.63 7.79
N TYR A 68 20.24 10.49 7.26
CA TYR A 68 20.50 11.78 7.88
C TYR A 68 19.21 12.60 7.96
N SER A 69 18.96 13.18 9.13
CA SER A 69 17.86 14.11 9.36
C SER A 69 18.39 15.52 9.22
N VAL A 70 17.63 16.38 8.54
CA VAL A 70 17.88 17.81 8.46
C VAL A 70 16.86 18.49 9.37
N PRO A 71 17.28 19.40 10.28
CA PRO A 71 16.34 20.21 11.05
C PRO A 71 15.41 20.95 10.09
N ALA A 72 14.13 20.65 10.17
CA ALA A 72 13.09 21.44 9.53
C ALA A 72 12.45 22.32 10.60
N PRO A 73 12.11 23.59 10.29
CA PRO A 73 11.26 24.37 11.16
C PRO A 73 9.98 23.57 11.44
N PRO A 74 9.40 23.67 12.65
CA PRO A 74 8.13 23.00 12.95
C PRO A 74 7.15 23.44 11.87
N LYS A 75 6.64 22.47 11.10
CA LYS A 75 5.58 22.76 10.14
C LYS A 75 4.48 23.41 10.97
N ALA A 76 4.15 24.67 10.66
CA ALA A 76 2.92 25.27 11.15
C ALA A 76 1.82 24.21 10.98
N PRO A 77 0.89 24.04 11.94
CA PRO A 77 -0.20 23.09 11.80
C PRO A 77 -0.90 23.42 10.51
N VAL A 78 -0.53 22.71 9.44
CA VAL A 78 -1.23 22.77 8.17
C VAL A 78 -2.55 22.16 8.58
N ALA A 79 -3.58 23.00 8.69
CA ALA A 79 -4.95 22.52 8.76
C ALA A 79 -5.02 21.49 7.64
N VAL A 80 -5.09 20.22 8.03
CA VAL A 80 -5.13 19.13 7.08
C VAL A 80 -6.52 19.22 6.49
N SER A 81 -6.72 20.14 5.55
CA SER A 81 -7.80 19.98 4.60
C SER A 81 -7.41 18.69 3.89
N ALA A 82 -8.07 17.60 4.30
CA ALA A 82 -8.00 16.38 3.55
C ALA A 82 -8.25 16.79 2.08
N PRO A 83 -7.39 16.36 1.14
CA PRO A 83 -7.66 16.63 -0.27
C PRO A 83 -9.11 16.22 -0.53
N PRO A 84 -9.89 17.04 -1.27
CA PRO A 84 -11.30 16.77 -1.50
C PRO A 84 -11.45 15.32 -1.98
N VAL A 85 -12.20 14.54 -1.21
CA VAL A 85 -12.48 13.14 -1.54
C VAL A 85 -13.60 13.17 -2.55
N ALA A 86 -13.31 12.79 -3.79
CA ALA A 86 -14.32 12.64 -4.80
C ALA A 86 -15.29 11.51 -4.40
N LEU A 87 -16.59 11.80 -4.36
CA LEU A 87 -17.67 10.84 -4.08
C LEU A 87 -18.34 10.32 -5.35
N SER A 88 -18.00 10.91 -6.50
CA SER A 88 -18.44 10.48 -7.83
C SER A 88 -17.28 10.47 -8.82
N SER A 89 -17.39 9.70 -9.90
CA SER A 89 -16.39 9.72 -10.98
C SER A 89 -16.39 11.04 -11.75
N SER A 90 -17.53 11.75 -11.80
CA SER A 90 -17.65 13.08 -12.40
C SER A 90 -16.80 14.14 -11.69
N GLU A 91 -16.68 14.06 -10.36
CA GLU A 91 -15.84 14.98 -9.57
C GLU A 91 -14.35 14.83 -9.87
N LEU A 92 -13.92 13.68 -10.39
CA LEU A 92 -12.53 13.45 -10.77
C LEU A 92 -12.15 14.14 -12.08
N GLY A 93 -13.12 14.36 -12.98
CA GLY A 93 -12.85 14.92 -14.31
C GLY A 93 -11.94 14.05 -15.20
N ILE A 94 -11.73 12.78 -14.85
CA ILE A 94 -10.88 11.86 -15.59
C ILE A 94 -11.75 10.99 -16.51
N PRO A 95 -11.62 11.11 -17.85
CA PRO A 95 -12.34 10.26 -18.78
C PRO A 95 -12.03 8.77 -18.58
N GLY A 96 -13.05 7.91 -18.64
CA GLY A 96 -12.89 6.45 -18.54
C GLY A 96 -12.84 5.88 -17.12
N ILE A 97 -12.90 6.73 -16.08
CA ILE A 97 -13.14 6.29 -14.70
C ILE A 97 -14.63 6.21 -14.44
N HIS A 98 -15.07 5.08 -13.89
CA HIS A 98 -16.42 4.91 -13.39
C HIS A 98 -16.41 4.49 -11.92
N LEU A 99 -17.30 5.09 -11.14
CA LEU A 99 -17.63 4.65 -9.79
C LEU A 99 -19.06 4.12 -9.79
N VAL A 100 -19.23 2.84 -9.48
CA VAL A 100 -20.53 2.20 -9.37
C VAL A 100 -20.78 1.87 -7.90
N GLN A 101 -21.64 2.66 -7.28
CA GLN A 101 -22.08 2.43 -5.91
C GLN A 101 -23.02 1.23 -5.85
N GLU A 102 -22.99 0.49 -4.74
CA GLU A 102 -23.85 -0.68 -4.52
C GLU A 102 -23.77 -1.72 -5.66
N PHE A 103 -22.57 -1.86 -6.26
CA PHE A 103 -22.35 -2.79 -7.36
C PHE A 103 -22.53 -4.25 -6.93
N VAL A 104 -22.36 -4.53 -5.65
CA VAL A 104 -22.64 -5.82 -5.02
C VAL A 104 -23.75 -5.59 -4.01
N SER A 105 -24.86 -6.32 -4.14
CA SER A 105 -25.95 -6.30 -3.18
C SER A 105 -25.51 -6.92 -1.85
N ALA A 106 -26.20 -6.58 -0.75
CA ALA A 106 -25.90 -7.15 0.57
C ALA A 106 -25.94 -8.69 0.60
N ALA A 107 -26.85 -9.30 -0.17
CA ALA A 107 -26.95 -10.76 -0.28
C ALA A 107 -25.74 -11.36 -1.02
N GLU A 108 -25.35 -10.77 -2.15
CA GLU A 108 -24.14 -11.18 -2.88
C GLU A 108 -22.88 -10.99 -2.02
N GLU A 109 -22.77 -9.90 -1.25
CA GLU A 109 -21.65 -9.67 -0.33
C GLU A 109 -21.57 -10.79 0.70
N GLN A 110 -22.70 -11.16 1.32
CA GLN A 110 -22.76 -12.23 2.30
C GLN A 110 -22.35 -13.58 1.70
N GLU A 111 -22.83 -13.92 0.49
CA GLU A 111 -22.43 -15.11 -0.25
C GLU A 111 -20.92 -15.13 -0.52
N LEU A 112 -20.35 -14.01 -1.00
CA LEU A 112 -18.93 -13.86 -1.27
C LEU A 112 -18.09 -14.02 0.00
N LEU A 113 -18.48 -13.38 1.10
CA LEU A 113 -17.76 -13.43 2.37
C LEU A 113 -17.77 -14.86 2.94
N ALA A 114 -18.93 -15.54 2.95
CA ALA A 114 -19.03 -16.91 3.42
C ALA A 114 -18.16 -17.87 2.58
N ALA A 115 -18.20 -17.71 1.24
CA ALA A 115 -17.38 -18.48 0.33
C ALA A 115 -15.88 -18.23 0.57
N VAL A 116 -15.45 -17.00 0.80
CA VAL A 116 -14.05 -16.66 1.05
C VAL A 116 -13.60 -17.19 2.42
N ASP A 117 -14.39 -17.00 3.47
CA ASP A 117 -14.01 -17.37 4.84
C ASP A 117 -13.95 -18.89 5.05
N SER A 118 -14.68 -19.68 4.25
CA SER A 118 -14.57 -21.15 4.26
C SER A 118 -13.27 -21.70 3.63
N ARG A 119 -12.42 -20.84 3.06
CA ARG A 119 -11.20 -21.23 2.36
C ARG A 119 -9.92 -20.83 3.13
N PRO A 120 -8.80 -21.53 2.90
CA PRO A 120 -7.54 -21.23 3.59
C PRO A 120 -7.04 -19.81 3.31
N TRP A 121 -6.52 -19.15 4.34
CA TRP A 121 -5.95 -17.81 4.25
C TRP A 121 -4.42 -17.82 4.35
N LYS A 122 -3.74 -17.10 3.47
CA LYS A 122 -2.30 -16.80 3.64
C LYS A 122 -2.13 -15.64 4.62
N ARG A 123 -1.36 -15.84 5.68
CA ARG A 123 -1.03 -14.80 6.66
C ARG A 123 0.18 -13.99 6.21
N LEU A 124 0.03 -12.67 6.17
CA LEU A 124 1.11 -11.69 6.02
C LEU A 124 1.29 -10.94 7.34
N ALA A 125 2.40 -10.21 7.47
CA ALA A 125 2.76 -9.48 8.70
C ALA A 125 1.66 -8.56 9.27
N LYS A 126 0.76 -8.01 8.42
CA LYS A 126 -0.28 -7.05 8.83
C LYS A 126 -1.71 -7.44 8.44
N ARG A 127 -1.90 -8.52 7.66
CA ARG A 127 -3.20 -8.91 7.10
C ARG A 127 -3.21 -10.36 6.66
N ARG A 128 -4.40 -10.90 6.43
CA ARG A 128 -4.61 -12.17 5.73
C ARG A 128 -5.05 -11.92 4.29
N VAL A 129 -4.60 -12.76 3.35
CA VAL A 129 -4.89 -12.66 1.92
C VAL A 129 -5.25 -14.01 1.31
N GLN A 130 -6.07 -13.98 0.26
CA GLN A 130 -6.31 -15.11 -0.66
C GLN A 130 -6.12 -14.62 -2.09
N HIS A 131 -5.40 -15.38 -2.91
CA HIS A 131 -5.15 -15.07 -4.31
C HIS A 131 -5.79 -16.14 -5.20
N TYR A 132 -6.44 -15.70 -6.27
CA TYR A 132 -6.98 -16.54 -7.33
C TYR A 132 -6.49 -16.03 -8.68
N GLY A 133 -6.34 -16.92 -9.66
CA GLY A 133 -5.70 -16.59 -10.92
C GLY A 133 -4.18 -16.60 -10.76
N TYR A 134 -3.61 -15.49 -10.32
CA TYR A 134 -2.16 -15.37 -10.10
C TYR A 134 -1.82 -14.89 -8.69
N GLU A 135 -0.71 -15.40 -8.15
CA GLU A 135 -0.20 -14.95 -6.87
C GLU A 135 0.42 -13.55 -6.97
N PHE A 136 0.08 -12.69 -6.01
CA PHE A 136 0.79 -11.41 -5.84
C PHE A 136 2.01 -11.60 -4.93
N LEU A 137 3.21 -11.44 -5.50
CA LEU A 137 4.48 -11.54 -4.80
C LEU A 137 4.79 -10.21 -4.11
N TYR A 138 4.67 -10.19 -2.78
CA TYR A 138 4.85 -8.96 -1.98
C TYR A 138 6.30 -8.47 -1.92
N GLU A 139 7.28 -9.36 -2.07
CA GLU A 139 8.70 -9.04 -2.06
C GLU A 139 9.09 -8.19 -3.28
N THR A 140 8.61 -8.59 -4.46
CA THR A 140 8.90 -7.92 -5.74
C THR A 140 7.81 -6.93 -6.15
N ARG A 141 6.68 -6.89 -5.40
CA ARG A 141 5.46 -6.12 -5.72
C ARG A 141 4.96 -6.40 -7.13
N ASN A 142 5.04 -7.67 -7.52
CA ASN A 142 4.77 -8.12 -8.87
C ASN A 142 3.99 -9.42 -8.86
N VAL A 143 3.52 -9.83 -10.03
CA VAL A 143 2.92 -11.12 -10.29
C VAL A 143 3.83 -11.83 -11.27
N ASP A 144 4.18 -13.08 -11.00
CA ASP A 144 4.86 -13.92 -11.96
C ASP A 144 3.83 -14.55 -12.91
N SER A 145 3.89 -14.22 -14.20
CA SER A 145 2.97 -14.77 -15.21
C SER A 145 3.17 -16.27 -15.44
N LYS A 146 4.26 -16.85 -14.92
CA LYS A 146 4.50 -18.29 -14.94
C LYS A 146 3.81 -19.01 -13.77
N GLN A 147 3.37 -18.29 -12.74
CA GLN A 147 2.72 -18.83 -11.55
C GLN A 147 1.21 -18.62 -11.60
N PHE A 148 0.56 -19.42 -12.44
CA PHE A 148 -0.90 -19.50 -12.49
C PHE A 148 -1.41 -20.47 -11.40
N LEU A 149 -2.20 -19.96 -10.47
CA LEU A 149 -2.79 -20.68 -9.35
C LEU A 149 -4.06 -21.47 -9.72
N GLY A 150 -4.55 -21.30 -10.95
CA GLY A 150 -5.81 -21.87 -11.43
C GLY A 150 -6.85 -20.81 -11.76
N GLU A 151 -7.94 -21.25 -12.38
CA GLU A 151 -9.00 -20.35 -12.82
C GLU A 151 -9.72 -19.65 -11.67
N LEU A 152 -10.44 -18.57 -11.99
CA LEU A 152 -11.23 -17.86 -11.01
C LEU A 152 -12.36 -18.78 -10.50
N PRO A 153 -12.62 -18.78 -9.18
CA PRO A 153 -13.55 -19.71 -8.58
C PRO A 153 -15.01 -19.36 -8.93
N SER A 154 -15.88 -20.36 -9.06
CA SER A 154 -17.27 -20.18 -9.53
C SER A 154 -18.12 -19.25 -8.66
N PHE A 155 -17.79 -19.10 -7.37
CA PHE A 155 -18.54 -18.20 -6.48
C PHE A 155 -18.42 -16.72 -6.87
N VAL A 156 -17.47 -16.35 -7.74
CA VAL A 156 -17.37 -14.97 -8.27
C VAL A 156 -17.99 -14.79 -9.65
N SER A 157 -18.54 -15.84 -10.28
CA SER A 157 -19.06 -15.77 -11.65
C SER A 157 -20.13 -14.67 -11.81
N LYS A 158 -21.07 -14.56 -10.87
CA LYS A 158 -22.10 -13.49 -10.86
C LYS A 158 -21.46 -12.09 -10.92
N ILE A 159 -20.38 -11.88 -10.17
CA ILE A 159 -19.67 -10.61 -10.12
C ILE A 159 -18.92 -10.36 -11.43
N LEU A 160 -18.25 -11.39 -11.98
CA LEU A 160 -17.54 -11.29 -13.25
C LEU A 160 -18.49 -10.95 -14.41
N GLU A 161 -19.67 -11.58 -14.45
CA GLU A 161 -20.71 -11.27 -15.43
C GLU A 161 -21.15 -9.81 -15.34
N LYS A 162 -21.45 -9.31 -14.13
CA LYS A 162 -21.82 -7.90 -13.91
C LYS A 162 -20.74 -6.93 -14.43
N ILE A 163 -19.45 -7.28 -14.26
CA ILE A 163 -18.34 -6.47 -14.75
C ILE A 163 -18.30 -6.47 -16.27
N VAL A 164 -18.44 -7.64 -16.91
CA VAL A 164 -18.41 -7.77 -18.38
C VAL A 164 -19.60 -7.05 -19.03
N THR A 165 -20.77 -7.08 -18.39
CA THR A 165 -21.96 -6.38 -18.89
C THR A 165 -21.98 -4.88 -18.58
N PHE A 166 -21.02 -4.37 -17.80
CA PHE A 166 -21.00 -2.96 -17.42
C PHE A 166 -20.78 -2.09 -18.67
N PRO A 167 -21.68 -1.13 -18.99
CA PRO A 167 -21.61 -0.35 -20.22
C PRO A 167 -20.33 0.49 -20.40
N GLY A 168 -19.61 0.75 -19.29
CA GLY A 168 -18.31 1.40 -19.35
C GLY A 168 -17.24 0.54 -20.02
N VAL A 169 -17.33 -0.80 -19.92
CA VAL A 169 -16.40 -1.78 -20.50
C VAL A 169 -16.67 -1.93 -22.00
N LYS A 170 -16.28 -0.94 -22.80
CA LYS A 170 -16.32 -1.03 -24.27
C LYS A 170 -14.99 -1.57 -24.82
N ASN A 171 -15.06 -2.43 -25.84
CA ASN A 171 -13.92 -2.89 -26.66
C ASN A 171 -12.86 -3.78 -25.97
N CYS A 172 -13.24 -4.59 -24.99
CA CYS A 172 -12.30 -5.50 -24.34
C CYS A 172 -12.38 -6.90 -24.99
N THR A 173 -11.49 -7.16 -25.94
CA THR A 173 -11.46 -8.39 -26.78
C THR A 173 -10.76 -9.59 -26.12
N GLY A 174 -10.46 -9.54 -24.80
CA GLY A 174 -9.75 -10.60 -24.06
C GLY A 174 -10.42 -10.98 -22.75
N LYS A 175 -9.88 -12.01 -22.05
CA LYS A 175 -10.30 -12.37 -20.68
C LYS A 175 -10.22 -11.12 -19.80
N LEU A 176 -11.39 -10.62 -19.37
CA LEU A 176 -11.51 -9.32 -18.74
C LEU A 176 -10.79 -9.29 -17.39
N VAL A 177 -10.99 -10.34 -16.59
CA VAL A 177 -10.42 -10.49 -15.25
C VAL A 177 -9.78 -11.86 -15.16
N ASP A 178 -8.48 -11.90 -14.84
CA ASP A 178 -7.72 -13.13 -14.67
C ASP A 178 -7.07 -13.24 -13.28
N GLN A 179 -7.29 -12.26 -12.40
CA GLN A 179 -6.71 -12.21 -11.06
C GLN A 179 -7.72 -11.66 -10.05
N LEU A 180 -7.71 -12.22 -8.84
CA LEU A 180 -8.54 -11.76 -7.73
C LEU A 180 -7.76 -11.88 -6.42
N THR A 181 -7.85 -10.86 -5.56
CA THR A 181 -7.19 -10.86 -4.26
C THR A 181 -8.15 -10.41 -3.16
N PHE A 182 -8.49 -11.32 -2.26
CA PHE A 182 -9.22 -10.97 -1.05
C PHE A 182 -8.27 -10.56 0.06
N THR A 183 -8.61 -9.50 0.78
CA THR A 183 -7.90 -9.10 1.99
C THR A 183 -8.89 -9.10 3.15
N GLY A 184 -8.52 -9.59 4.33
CA GLY A 184 -9.46 -9.91 5.42
C GLY A 184 -10.36 -8.80 5.98
N LYS A 185 -10.38 -7.59 5.39
CA LYS A 185 -11.35 -6.52 5.69
C LYS A 185 -11.98 -5.88 4.44
N ARG A 186 -11.52 -6.24 3.24
CA ARG A 186 -11.93 -5.64 1.96
C ARG A 186 -11.81 -6.66 0.84
N ILE A 187 -12.89 -6.80 0.07
CA ILE A 187 -12.83 -7.42 -1.25
C ILE A 187 -12.13 -6.41 -2.17
N SER A 188 -11.04 -6.80 -2.81
CA SER A 188 -10.35 -5.97 -3.79
C SER A 188 -10.26 -6.78 -5.07
N LEU A 189 -11.10 -6.44 -6.05
CA LEU A 189 -10.96 -7.01 -7.39
C LEU A 189 -9.85 -6.30 -8.14
N TRP A 190 -8.94 -7.08 -8.71
CA TRP A 190 -7.83 -6.57 -9.50
C TRP A 190 -8.00 -7.04 -10.94
N CYS A 191 -8.47 -6.13 -11.78
CA CYS A 191 -8.65 -6.42 -13.20
C CYS A 191 -7.33 -6.15 -13.94
N ARG A 192 -6.67 -7.19 -14.44
CA ARG A 192 -5.60 -7.01 -15.42
C ARG A 192 -6.23 -7.02 -16.81
N PHE A 193 -6.43 -5.84 -17.38
CA PHE A 193 -6.67 -5.73 -18.81
C PHE A 193 -5.38 -6.10 -19.54
N VAL A 194 -5.45 -6.96 -20.55
CA VAL A 194 -4.31 -7.39 -21.40
C VAL A 194 -3.88 -6.26 -22.36
N SER A 195 -3.65 -5.07 -21.82
CA SER A 195 -3.07 -3.91 -22.50
C SER A 195 -2.05 -3.29 -21.56
N THR A 196 -0.88 -3.94 -21.43
CA THR A 196 0.41 -3.44 -20.89
C THR A 196 0.45 -2.63 -19.58
N HIS A 197 -0.66 -2.43 -18.88
CA HIS A 197 -0.79 -1.50 -17.76
C HIS A 197 -1.49 -2.15 -16.58
N ARG A 198 -0.92 -1.92 -15.39
CA ARG A 198 -1.36 -2.51 -14.12
C ARG A 198 -2.17 -1.45 -13.37
N HIS A 199 -3.48 -1.65 -13.22
CA HIS A 199 -4.34 -0.77 -12.43
C HIS A 199 -4.64 -1.40 -11.07
N THR A 200 -4.48 -0.60 -10.01
CA THR A 200 -4.73 -0.99 -8.62
C THR A 200 -6.08 -0.47 -8.17
N LEU A 201 -6.98 -1.37 -7.76
CA LEU A 201 -8.26 -1.02 -7.19
C LEU A 201 -8.29 -1.34 -5.69
N SER A 202 -8.66 -0.36 -4.86
CA SER A 202 -8.91 -0.57 -3.43
C SER A 202 -10.29 -0.02 -3.07
N ILE A 203 -11.24 -0.94 -2.99
CA ILE A 203 -12.64 -0.70 -2.63
C ILE A 203 -12.80 -0.61 -1.09
N ARG A 204 -13.60 0.34 -0.58
CA ARG A 204 -14.25 0.21 0.75
C ARG A 204 -15.56 -0.56 0.57
N ARG A 205 -16.05 -1.24 1.62
CA ARG A 205 -17.31 -2.01 1.62
C ARG A 205 -18.37 -1.42 0.66
N ASN A 206 -18.92 -2.27 -0.22
CA ASN A 206 -19.98 -2.04 -1.21
C ASN A 206 -19.68 -1.29 -2.53
N ASP A 207 -18.49 -0.71 -2.72
CA ASP A 207 -18.22 0.04 -3.96
C ASP A 207 -17.53 -0.81 -5.04
N PHE A 208 -17.79 -0.54 -6.32
CA PHE A 208 -16.96 -1.01 -7.43
C PHE A 208 -16.43 0.17 -8.23
N GLN A 209 -15.15 0.16 -8.54
CA GLN A 209 -14.52 1.19 -9.36
C GLN A 209 -13.86 0.50 -10.55
N SER A 210 -14.10 0.99 -11.76
CA SER A 210 -13.46 0.48 -12.98
C SER A 210 -12.63 1.56 -13.63
N PHE A 211 -11.40 1.23 -14.01
CA PHE A 211 -10.51 2.09 -14.79
C PHE A 211 -10.45 1.53 -16.21
N LEU A 212 -10.87 2.33 -17.20
CA LEU A 212 -10.65 2.06 -18.62
C LEU A 212 -9.85 3.24 -19.18
N GLY A 213 -8.69 2.92 -19.74
CA GLY A 213 -7.51 3.79 -19.67
C GLY A 213 -7.53 5.10 -20.45
N TRP A 214 -6.65 6.02 -20.03
CA TRP A 214 -5.72 6.82 -20.85
C TRP A 214 -4.41 6.99 -20.05
N THR A 215 -3.30 7.06 -20.78
CA THR A 215 -1.92 7.15 -20.31
C THR A 215 -1.70 8.34 -19.36
N LEU A 216 -1.16 8.07 -18.17
CA LEU A 216 -0.42 9.06 -17.38
C LEU A 216 0.96 8.46 -17.06
N HIS A 217 1.98 9.01 -17.72
CA HIS A 217 3.34 8.94 -17.21
C HIS A 217 3.33 9.53 -15.79
N TYR A 218 3.91 8.79 -14.84
CA TYR A 218 3.95 9.07 -13.40
C TYR A 218 2.62 8.85 -12.65
N GLY A 219 2.59 7.89 -11.72
CA GLY A 219 1.46 7.79 -10.79
C GLY A 219 1.39 6.52 -9.96
N VAL A 220 1.90 6.59 -8.73
CA VAL A 220 1.67 5.65 -7.62
C VAL A 220 0.29 5.94 -7.02
N GLN A 221 -0.49 4.92 -6.61
CA GLN A 221 -1.56 5.12 -5.62
C GLN A 221 -1.73 3.84 -4.78
N ALA A 222 -1.27 3.76 -3.52
CA ALA A 222 -1.52 4.55 -2.30
C ALA A 222 -2.79 4.10 -1.55
N ILE A 223 -2.55 3.16 -0.62
CA ILE A 223 -3.37 2.91 0.58
C ILE A 223 -3.24 4.15 1.47
N PRO A 224 -4.33 4.80 1.92
CA PRO A 224 -4.19 5.93 2.84
C PRO A 224 -3.92 5.40 4.26
N GLN A 225 -2.66 5.44 4.67
CA GLN A 225 -2.22 6.12 5.90
C GLN A 225 -0.69 6.04 6.04
N ARG A 226 0.00 7.06 5.51
CA ARG A 226 0.81 8.06 6.24
C ARG A 226 1.67 8.80 5.22
N GLN A 227 1.54 10.12 5.22
CA GLN A 227 2.10 11.05 4.25
C GLN A 227 3.63 10.96 4.18
N LEU A 228 4.17 10.86 2.96
CA LEU A 228 5.53 11.30 2.64
C LEU A 228 5.40 12.40 1.59
N ALA A 229 5.62 13.63 2.04
CA ALA A 229 5.80 14.77 1.16
C ALA A 229 7.13 14.64 0.42
N CYS A 230 7.12 14.81 -0.91
CA CYS A 230 8.31 15.16 -1.66
C CYS A 230 7.98 16.37 -2.53
N SER A 231 8.51 17.51 -2.10
CA SER A 231 8.63 18.74 -2.86
C SER A 231 9.76 18.61 -3.88
N LYS A 232 9.47 18.83 -5.16
CA LYS A 232 10.36 19.56 -6.07
C LYS A 232 9.57 20.09 -7.26
N CYS A 233 9.62 21.42 -7.38
CA CYS A 233 9.12 22.21 -8.48
C CYS A 233 9.69 21.76 -9.83
N GLY A 234 8.92 22.03 -10.88
CA GLY A 234 9.35 22.11 -12.26
C GLY A 234 8.18 22.62 -13.08
N GLN A 235 7.99 23.95 -13.12
CA GLN A 235 7.10 24.64 -14.06
C GLN A 235 7.35 24.12 -15.48
N TRP A 236 6.30 24.00 -16.31
CA TRP A 236 6.30 24.45 -17.71
C TRP A 236 4.86 24.80 -18.12
N ASN A 237 4.76 25.82 -18.99
CA ASN A 237 3.57 26.56 -19.44
C ASN A 237 2.36 25.71 -19.87
#